data_AF-A0A7X8GUY9-F1
#
_entry.id   AF-A0A7X8GUY9-F1
#
_cell.length_a   1.000
_cell.length_b   1.000
_cell.length_c   1.000
_cell.angle_alpha   90.00
_cell.angle_beta   90.00
_cell.angle_gamma   90.00
#
_symmetry.space_group_name_H-M   'P 1'
#
loop_
_entity.id
_entity.type
_entity.pdbx_description
1 polymer ?
#
loop_
_entity_poly.entity_id
_entity_poly.type
_entity_poly.pdbx_seq_one_letter_code
_entity_poly.pdbx_strand_id
1 'polypeptide(L)'
;MNFFQQSLLVYHSGIYPCTLFKEKKNMRRALVKLKGNMFVAESVDPLRIVDFQQALLEIGVTDAIYLDMGTWSEGWYKNNNCQYIRIGEKFQNTHLQTNWLIFKVLQER
;
A
#
# COMPACT_ATOMS: atom_id res chain seq x y z
N MET A 1 10.00 19.49 -11.97
CA MET A 1 9.01 19.79 -10.91
C MET A 1 8.54 18.46 -10.37
N ASN A 2 9.00 18.06 -9.17
CA ASN A 2 8.68 16.75 -8.60
C ASN A 2 7.38 16.88 -7.80
N PHE A 3 6.28 16.36 -8.35
CA PHE A 3 4.99 16.29 -7.67
C PHE A 3 4.93 14.97 -6.91
N PHE A 4 4.61 15.02 -5.62
CA PHE A 4 4.20 13.82 -4.90
C PHE A 4 2.82 13.44 -5.40
N GLN A 5 2.72 12.38 -6.20
CA GLN A 5 1.45 11.90 -6.74
C GLN A 5 1.18 10.49 -6.22
N GLN A 6 0.08 10.33 -5.50
CA GLN A 6 -0.49 9.01 -5.21
C GLN A 6 -1.58 8.73 -6.23
N SER A 7 -1.64 7.50 -6.72
CA SER A 7 -2.68 7.09 -7.66
C SER A 7 -3.82 6.39 -6.96
N LEU A 8 -5.04 6.81 -7.26
CA LEU A 8 -6.25 6.11 -6.84
C LEU A 8 -6.35 4.79 -7.59
N LEU A 9 -6.53 3.68 -6.87
CA LEU A 9 -6.62 2.34 -7.42
C LEU A 9 -8.05 1.80 -7.38
N VAL A 10 -8.72 1.99 -6.25
CA VAL A 10 -10.09 1.55 -6.01
C VAL A 10 -10.84 2.69 -5.36
N TYR A 11 -12.07 2.94 -5.78
CA TYR A 11 -12.95 3.93 -5.19
C TYR A 11 -14.39 3.43 -5.21
N HIS A 12 -15.07 3.45 -4.06
CA HIS A 12 -16.41 2.89 -3.90
C HIS A 12 -16.58 1.49 -4.50
N SER A 13 -15.61 0.60 -4.26
CA SER A 13 -15.58 -0.78 -4.77
C SER A 13 -15.51 -0.91 -6.30
N GLY A 14 -15.08 0.14 -7.00
CA GLY A 14 -14.79 0.13 -8.44
C GLY A 14 -13.31 0.35 -8.74
N ILE A 15 -12.82 -0.27 -9.81
CA ILE A 15 -11.46 -0.04 -10.33
C ILE A 15 -11.38 1.38 -10.90
N TYR A 16 -10.40 2.16 -10.45
CA TYR A 16 -10.07 3.45 -11.06
C TYR A 16 -8.93 3.29 -12.07
N PRO A 17 -9.05 3.76 -13.32
CA PRO A 17 -8.00 3.59 -14.31
C PRO A 17 -6.66 4.15 -13.84
N CYS A 18 -5.65 3.29 -13.76
CA CYS A 18 -4.30 3.66 -13.36
C CYS A 18 -3.32 3.28 -14.47
N THR A 19 -2.71 4.28 -15.11
CA THR A 19 -1.71 4.08 -16.18
C THR A 19 -0.29 3.98 -15.63
N LEU A 20 -0.11 4.03 -14.30
CA LEU A 20 1.19 3.91 -13.66
C LEU A 20 1.84 2.58 -14.02
N PHE A 21 3.11 2.64 -14.44
CA PHE A 21 3.98 1.49 -14.70
C PHE A 21 3.52 0.51 -15.81
N LYS A 22 2.42 0.81 -16.54
CA LYS A 22 1.90 -0.02 -17.65
C LYS A 22 1.81 -1.51 -17.24
N GLU A 23 2.28 -2.41 -18.09
CA GLU A 23 2.28 -3.88 -17.89
C GLU A 23 3.41 -4.39 -16.98
N LYS A 24 4.19 -3.51 -16.33
CA LYS A 24 5.32 -3.94 -15.49
C LYS A 24 4.82 -4.62 -14.22
N LYS A 25 5.34 -5.82 -13.94
CA LYS A 25 5.16 -6.50 -12.65
C LYS A 25 6.11 -5.93 -11.61
N ASN A 26 5.59 -5.63 -10.43
CA ASN A 26 6.39 -5.22 -9.27
C ASN A 26 5.67 -5.60 -7.98
N MET A 27 6.38 -5.60 -6.86
CA MET A 27 5.73 -5.62 -5.55
C MET A 27 4.89 -4.35 -5.41
N ARG A 28 3.64 -4.49 -4.95
CA ARG A 28 2.65 -3.41 -4.85
C ARG A 28 2.20 -3.27 -3.40
N ARG A 29 2.07 -2.03 -2.95
CA ARG A 29 1.47 -1.71 -1.65
C ARG A 29 0.45 -0.61 -1.82
N ALA A 30 -0.62 -0.68 -1.03
CA ALA A 30 -1.66 0.33 -0.99
C ALA A 30 -2.10 0.60 0.44
N LEU A 31 -2.54 1.84 0.69
CA LEU A 31 -3.40 2.14 1.82
C LEU A 31 -4.82 1.83 1.38
N VAL A 32 -5.51 0.96 2.12
CA VAL A 32 -6.81 0.43 1.73
C VAL A 32 -7.84 0.63 2.83
N LYS A 33 -9.11 0.77 2.45
CA LYS A 33 -10.25 0.65 3.36
C LYS A 33 -10.93 -0.70 3.14
N LEU A 34 -11.06 -1.48 4.20
CA LEU A 34 -11.70 -2.79 4.21
C LEU A 34 -12.58 -2.90 5.46
N LYS A 35 -13.86 -3.24 5.30
CA LYS A 35 -14.83 -3.36 6.40
C LYS A 35 -14.82 -2.14 7.34
N GLY A 36 -14.78 -0.93 6.76
CA GLY A 36 -14.75 0.34 7.49
C GLY A 36 -13.41 0.71 8.16
N ASN A 37 -12.41 -0.18 8.12
CA ASN A 37 -11.11 0.03 8.75
C ASN A 37 -10.02 0.29 7.71
N MET A 38 -8.96 0.98 8.10
CA MET A 38 -7.80 1.25 7.23
C MET A 38 -6.69 0.23 7.45
N PHE A 39 -6.10 -0.27 6.37
CA PHE A 39 -4.99 -1.21 6.40
C PHE A 39 -3.93 -0.84 5.37
N VAL A 40 -2.71 -1.34 5.58
CA VAL A 40 -1.69 -1.39 4.53
C VAL A 40 -1.73 -2.80 3.94
N ALA A 41 -2.06 -2.91 2.65
CA ALA A 41 -2.06 -4.16 1.92
C ALA A 41 -0.84 -4.24 1.00
N GLU A 42 -0.20 -5.41 0.95
CA GLU A 42 0.97 -5.67 0.11
C GLU A 42 0.79 -6.98 -0.66
N SER A 43 1.21 -6.99 -1.93
CA SER A 43 1.27 -8.21 -2.72
C SER A 43 2.44 -9.09 -2.27
N VAL A 44 2.22 -10.40 -2.12
CA VAL A 44 3.30 -11.36 -1.85
C VAL A 44 4.13 -11.69 -3.09
N ASP A 45 3.57 -11.48 -4.28
CA ASP A 45 4.23 -11.70 -5.57
C ASP A 45 4.27 -10.41 -6.40
N PRO A 46 5.20 -10.27 -7.36
CA PRO A 46 5.18 -9.15 -8.31
C PRO A 46 3.94 -9.17 -9.21
N LEU A 47 3.07 -8.16 -9.09
CA LEU A 47 1.83 -8.03 -9.85
C LEU A 47 1.86 -6.83 -10.81
N ARG A 48 1.11 -6.94 -11.92
CA ARG A 48 0.74 -5.77 -12.71
C ARG A 48 -0.23 -4.93 -11.88
N ILE A 49 -0.30 -3.62 -12.18
CA ILE A 49 -1.17 -2.74 -11.40
C ILE A 49 -2.64 -3.16 -11.49
N VAL A 50 -3.08 -3.62 -12.67
CA VAL A 50 -4.46 -4.11 -12.91
C VAL A 50 -4.77 -5.39 -12.14
N ASP A 51 -3.82 -6.33 -12.06
CA ASP A 51 -3.99 -7.57 -11.30
C ASP A 51 -4.08 -7.26 -9.80
N PHE A 52 -3.30 -6.29 -9.33
CA PHE A 52 -3.36 -5.83 -7.94
C PHE A 52 -4.69 -5.14 -7.62
N GLN A 53 -5.22 -4.30 -8.51
CA GLN A 53 -6.55 -3.68 -8.34
C GLN A 53 -7.65 -4.74 -8.24
N GLN A 54 -7.60 -5.76 -9.08
CA GLN A 54 -8.55 -6.85 -9.09
C GLN A 54 -8.49 -7.65 -7.78
N ALA A 55 -7.28 -8.01 -7.31
CA ALA A 55 -7.10 -8.69 -6.04
C ALA A 55 -7.63 -7.89 -4.84
N LEU A 56 -7.47 -6.55 -4.85
CA LEU A 56 -8.03 -5.68 -3.80
C LEU A 56 -9.56 -5.75 -3.77
N LEU A 57 -10.22 -5.72 -4.93
CA LEU A 57 -11.68 -5.87 -5.00
C LEU A 57 -12.14 -7.25 -4.51
N GLU A 58 -11.44 -8.30 -4.87
CA GLU A 58 -11.78 -9.68 -4.47
C GLU A 58 -11.76 -9.89 -2.96
N ILE A 59 -10.84 -9.22 -2.25
CA ILE A 59 -10.81 -9.25 -0.78
C ILE A 59 -11.79 -8.27 -0.13
N GLY A 60 -12.57 -7.54 -0.91
CA GLY A 60 -13.62 -6.61 -0.45
C GLY A 60 -13.15 -5.22 -0.08
N VAL A 61 -12.01 -4.75 -0.62
CA VAL A 61 -11.55 -3.37 -0.42
C VAL A 61 -12.49 -2.40 -1.14
N THR A 62 -12.91 -1.35 -0.43
CA THR A 62 -13.82 -0.33 -0.96
C THR A 62 -13.08 0.87 -1.54
N ASP A 63 -11.91 1.20 -0.98
CA ASP A 63 -11.10 2.35 -1.37
C ASP A 63 -9.63 1.99 -1.26
N ALA A 64 -8.81 2.38 -2.24
CA ALA A 64 -7.38 2.13 -2.22
C ALA A 64 -6.60 3.22 -2.93
N ILE A 65 -5.54 3.70 -2.28
CA ILE A 65 -4.53 4.56 -2.90
C ILE A 65 -3.19 3.83 -2.96
N TYR A 66 -2.53 3.92 -4.10
CA TYR A 66 -1.23 3.30 -4.33
C TYR A 66 -0.13 4.00 -3.52
N LEU A 67 0.68 3.19 -2.84
CA LEU A 67 1.86 3.64 -2.12
C LEU A 67 3.08 3.21 -2.94
N ASP A 68 3.74 4.17 -3.58
CA ASP A 68 4.92 3.84 -4.37
C ASP A 68 6.03 3.26 -3.49
N MET A 69 6.54 2.13 -3.94
CA MET A 69 7.52 1.35 -3.21
C MET A 69 8.87 1.35 -3.88
N GLY A 70 8.95 1.44 -5.22
CA GLY A 70 10.20 1.20 -5.93
C GLY A 70 10.97 -0.05 -5.42
N THR A 71 12.26 0.11 -5.12
CA THR A 71 13.10 -0.86 -4.38
C THR A 71 13.19 -0.54 -2.88
N TRP A 72 12.31 0.31 -2.39
CA TRP A 72 12.28 0.99 -1.09
C TRP A 72 11.09 0.49 -0.25
N SER A 73 10.93 -0.83 -0.16
CA SER A 73 9.72 -1.42 0.43
C SER A 73 9.73 -1.52 1.95
N GLU A 74 10.63 -0.82 2.65
CA GLU A 74 10.71 -0.98 4.11
C GLU A 74 9.44 -0.46 4.77
N GLY A 75 9.03 -1.17 5.81
CA GLY A 75 8.00 -0.74 6.71
C GLY A 75 8.06 -1.59 7.96
N TRP A 76 7.46 -1.07 9.02
CA TRP A 76 7.25 -1.83 10.23
C TRP A 76 5.98 -1.32 10.90
N TYR A 77 5.37 -2.18 11.70
CA TYR A 77 4.34 -1.79 12.65
C TYR A 77 4.66 -2.37 14.01
N LYS A 78 4.12 -1.74 15.06
CA LYS A 78 4.23 -2.24 16.43
C LYS A 78 2.98 -3.06 16.73
N ASN A 79 3.16 -4.33 17.10
CA ASN A 79 2.03 -5.17 17.50
C ASN A 79 1.57 -4.85 18.93
N ASN A 80 0.49 -5.50 19.38
CA ASN A 80 -0.08 -5.30 20.72
C ASN A 80 0.89 -5.62 21.87
N ASN A 81 1.90 -6.47 21.61
CA ASN A 81 2.95 -6.84 22.57
C ASN A 81 4.14 -5.88 22.55
N CYS A 82 3.98 -4.72 21.91
CA CYS A 82 5.04 -3.74 21.72
C CYS A 82 6.24 -4.20 20.87
N GLN A 83 6.09 -5.26 20.09
CA GLN A 83 7.16 -5.77 19.22
C GLN A 83 7.08 -5.15 17.83
N TYR A 84 8.23 -4.87 17.24
CA TYR A 84 8.35 -4.35 15.88
C TYR A 84 8.25 -5.52 14.88
N ILE A 85 7.23 -5.50 14.03
CA ILE A 85 7.04 -6.45 12.93
C ILE A 85 7.37 -5.73 11.63
N ARG A 86 8.37 -6.22 10.91
CA ARG A 86 8.77 -5.68 9.60
C ARG A 86 7.81 -6.16 8.50
N ILE A 87 7.58 -5.30 7.52
CA ILE A 87 6.81 -5.56 6.30
C ILE A 87 7.65 -5.13 5.08
N GLY A 88 7.40 -5.72 3.91
CA GLY A 88 8.26 -5.57 2.73
C GLY A 88 9.23 -6.74 2.55
N GLU A 89 9.66 -6.96 1.31
CA GLU A 89 10.67 -7.99 1.00
C GLU A 89 12.01 -7.41 0.51
N LYS A 90 12.00 -6.20 -0.07
CA LYS A 90 13.20 -5.57 -0.67
C LYS A 90 13.71 -4.42 0.19
N PHE A 91 14.76 -4.70 0.95
CA PHE A 91 15.40 -3.74 1.88
C PHE A 91 16.73 -3.17 1.38
N GLN A 92 16.98 -3.20 0.06
CA GLN A 92 18.30 -2.86 -0.47
C GLN A 92 18.60 -1.35 -0.43
N ASN A 93 17.57 -0.51 -0.47
CA ASN A 93 17.73 0.94 -0.62
C ASN A 93 16.92 1.73 0.42
N THR A 94 16.68 1.15 1.59
CA THR A 94 15.72 1.73 2.56
C THR A 94 16.17 3.05 3.16
N HIS A 95 17.48 3.31 3.19
CA HIS A 95 18.06 4.61 3.55
C HIS A 95 17.62 5.76 2.63
N LEU A 96 17.03 5.46 1.46
CA LEU A 96 16.46 6.43 0.52
C LEU A 96 14.95 6.62 0.68
N GLN A 97 14.32 5.95 1.65
CA GLN A 97 12.87 6.01 1.83
C GLN A 97 12.44 7.37 2.42
N THR A 98 11.55 8.05 1.70
CA THR A 98 11.07 9.39 2.05
C THR A 98 9.58 9.44 2.40
N ASN A 99 8.86 8.32 2.29
CA ASN A 99 7.41 8.26 2.53
C ASN A 99 7.09 7.44 3.79
N TRP A 100 6.26 8.02 4.67
CA TRP A 100 5.88 7.44 5.96
C TRP A 100 4.37 7.54 6.15
N LEU A 101 3.75 6.42 6.54
CA LEU A 101 2.39 6.38 7.07
C LEU A 101 2.45 6.15 8.56
N ILE A 102 1.84 7.05 9.33
CA ILE A 102 1.77 6.95 10.79
C ILE A 102 0.29 6.83 11.17
N PHE A 103 -0.08 5.69 11.73
CA PHE A 103 -1.39 5.49 12.34
C PHE A 103 -1.30 5.85 13.82
N LYS A 104 -2.18 6.75 14.27
CA LYS A 104 -2.38 7.02 15.69
C LYS A 104 -3.76 6.52 16.06
N VAL A 105 -3.84 5.53 16.93
CA VAL A 105 -5.11 5.15 17.57
C VAL A 105 -5.47 6.30 18.52
N LEU A 106 -6.59 6.96 18.25
CA LEU A 106 -7.14 7.91 19.20
C LEU A 106 -7.71 7.11 20.37
N GLN A 107 -7.14 7.29 21.56
CA GLN A 107 -7.79 6.83 22.78
C GLN A 107 -8.96 7.77 23.03
N GLU A 108 -10.19 7.24 23.03
CA GLU A 108 -11.33 7.94 23.58
C GLU A 108 -11.04 8.20 25.07
N ARG A 109 -11.19 9.47 25.49
CA ARG A 109 -11.01 9.92 26.87
C ARG A 109 -12.26 9.64 27.68
#